data_AF-A0A7G9YMN9-F1
#
_entry.id   AF-A0A7G9YMN9-F1
#
_cell.length_a   1.000
_cell.length_b   1.000
_cell.length_c   1.000
_cell.angle_alpha   90.00
_cell.angle_beta   90.00
_cell.angle_gamma   90.00
#
_symmetry.space_group_name_H-M   'P 1'
#
loop_
_entity.id
_entity.type
_entity.pdbx_description
1 polymer ?
#
loop_
_entity_poly.entity_id
_entity_poly.type
_entity_poly.pdbx_seq_one_letter_code
_entity_poly.pdbx_strand_id
1 'polypeptide(L)'
;MVIAALGWLIIPLFYAVPFVIGARMPFLDAYFESMSGWPGTGLAMIAHPLELTYTMQFPRSFMQWLGGVGVIVLMMMIIIRPGTCMYALYHVEGRGEKTTPRIIDTIRIIWRIYLALTVVAIRLLWVAGMPIRDAINCAMIGSVLVISWSLMGASVSTTAWQSRSYSSRSC
;
A
#
# COMPACT_ATOMS: atom_id res chain seq x y z
N MET A 1 19.28 10.08 6.11
CA MET A 1 18.09 10.88 6.44
C MET A 1 17.74 11.81 5.31
N VAL A 2 18.67 12.64 4.83
CA VAL A 2 18.45 13.52 3.64
C VAL A 2 17.99 12.73 2.41
N ILE A 3 18.64 11.61 2.08
CA ILE A 3 18.26 10.76 0.93
C ILE A 3 16.82 10.23 1.06
N ALA A 4 16.42 9.81 2.26
CA ALA A 4 15.06 9.34 2.50
C ALA A 4 14.03 10.48 2.37
N ALA A 5 14.34 11.66 2.93
CA ALA A 5 13.49 12.84 2.80
C ALA A 5 13.29 13.27 1.34
N LEU A 6 14.37 13.31 0.56
CA LEU A 6 14.29 13.64 -0.87
C LEU A 6 13.55 12.57 -1.68
N GLY A 7 13.79 11.28 -1.38
CA GLY A 7 13.06 10.19 -2.05
C GLY A 7 11.55 10.27 -1.81
N TRP A 8 11.14 10.60 -0.59
CA TRP A 8 9.72 10.75 -0.23
C TRP A 8 9.06 12.01 -0.80
N LEU A 9 9.83 12.99 -1.28
CA LEU A 9 9.32 14.19 -1.94
C LEU A 9 9.28 14.02 -3.48
N ILE A 10 10.35 13.44 -4.04
CA ILE A 10 10.56 13.34 -5.49
C ILE A 10 9.71 12.21 -6.08
N ILE A 11 9.57 11.07 -5.40
CA ILE A 11 8.82 9.93 -5.97
C ILE A 11 7.32 10.26 -6.15
N PRO A 12 6.62 10.88 -5.19
CA PRO A 12 5.24 11.33 -5.39
C PRO A 12 5.08 12.34 -6.54
N LEU A 13 6.09 13.15 -6.81
CA LEU A 13 6.08 14.08 -7.94
C LEU A 13 5.99 13.34 -9.28
N PHE A 14 6.71 12.22 -9.43
CA PHE A 14 6.59 11.36 -10.62
C PHE A 14 5.24 10.63 -10.67
N TYR A 15 4.71 10.20 -9.52
CA TYR A 15 3.40 9.56 -9.44
C TYR A 15 2.23 10.51 -9.70
N ALA A 16 2.42 11.83 -9.61
CA ALA A 16 1.40 12.82 -9.95
C ALA A 16 1.09 12.87 -11.46
N VAL A 17 2.05 12.49 -12.32
CA VAL A 17 1.94 12.54 -13.79
C VAL A 17 0.71 11.77 -14.32
N PRO A 18 0.48 10.49 -13.97
CA PRO A 18 -0.72 9.76 -14.43
C PRO A 18 -2.04 10.39 -13.95
N PHE A 19 -2.06 11.10 -12.83
CA PHE A 19 -3.27 11.79 -12.34
C PHE A 19 -3.54 13.09 -13.08
N VAL A 20 -2.51 13.84 -13.44
CA VAL A 20 -2.65 15.06 -14.26
C VAL A 20 -3.11 14.72 -15.67
N ILE A 21 -2.48 13.71 -16.30
CA ILE A 21 -2.80 13.35 -17.70
C ILE A 21 -4.11 12.56 -17.76
N GLY A 22 -4.26 11.57 -16.88
CA GLY A 22 -5.41 10.69 -16.86
C GLY A 22 -6.64 11.40 -16.33
N ALA A 23 -6.61 11.79 -15.06
CA ALA A 23 -7.80 12.28 -14.35
C ALA A 23 -8.07 13.78 -14.60
N ARG A 24 -7.22 14.46 -15.40
CA ARG A 24 -7.29 15.90 -15.70
C ARG A 24 -7.43 16.78 -14.45
N MET A 25 -6.83 16.33 -13.34
CA MET A 25 -6.85 17.05 -12.08
C MET A 25 -5.81 18.18 -12.11
N PRO A 26 -6.05 19.30 -11.39
CA PRO A 26 -5.03 20.32 -11.23
C PRO A 26 -3.80 19.70 -10.54
N PHE A 27 -2.62 20.19 -10.92
CA PHE A 27 -1.34 19.62 -10.46
C PHE A 27 -1.23 19.50 -8.94
N LEU A 28 -1.77 20.49 -8.21
CA LEU A 28 -1.72 20.51 -6.75
C LEU A 28 -2.54 19.38 -6.12
N ASP A 29 -3.73 19.10 -6.65
CA ASP A 29 -4.59 18.01 -6.20
C ASP A 29 -3.99 16.64 -6.58
N ALA A 30 -3.43 16.52 -7.78
CA ALA A 30 -2.74 15.32 -8.24
C ALA A 30 -1.48 15.01 -7.41
N TYR A 31 -0.72 16.03 -7.05
CA TYR A 31 0.43 15.90 -6.17
C TYR A 31 0.00 15.55 -4.74
N PHE A 32 -1.05 16.18 -4.22
CA PHE A 32 -1.61 15.85 -2.90
C PHE A 32 -2.08 14.39 -2.83
N GLU A 33 -2.80 13.92 -3.85
CA GLU A 33 -3.24 12.52 -3.98
C GLU A 33 -2.05 11.54 -4.01
N SER A 34 -0.98 11.90 -4.71
CA SER A 34 0.22 11.06 -4.79
C SER A 34 1.02 11.07 -3.49
N MET A 35 1.12 12.24 -2.85
CA MET A 35 1.84 12.46 -1.59
C MET A 35 1.10 11.87 -0.39
N SER A 36 -0.23 11.71 -0.45
CA SER A 36 -0.99 10.99 0.58
C SER A 36 -0.99 9.47 0.36
N GLY A 37 -0.94 9.01 -0.89
CA GLY A 37 -0.92 7.60 -1.25
C GLY A 37 0.42 6.91 -1.04
N TRP A 38 1.52 7.56 -1.43
CA TRP A 38 2.89 7.04 -1.28
C TRP A 38 3.32 6.69 0.15
N PRO A 39 3.09 7.52 1.18
CA PRO A 39 3.39 7.18 2.56
C PRO A 39 2.41 6.17 3.18
N GLY A 40 1.30 5.90 2.48
CA GLY A 40 0.22 5.09 3.01
C GLY A 40 -0.76 5.86 3.93
N THR A 41 -0.84 7.18 3.86
CA THR A 41 -1.82 7.96 4.64
C THR A 41 -3.24 7.74 4.13
N GLY A 42 -3.40 7.50 2.82
CA GLY A 42 -4.68 7.06 2.24
C GLY A 42 -5.75 8.16 2.12
N LEU A 43 -5.37 9.44 2.13
CA LEU A 43 -6.28 10.56 1.85
C LEU A 43 -6.53 10.67 0.35
N ALA A 44 -7.78 10.94 -0.03
CA ALA A 44 -8.18 11.09 -1.42
C ALA A 44 -8.76 12.48 -1.68
N MET A 45 -8.32 13.13 -2.74
CA MET A 45 -8.91 14.34 -3.30
C MET A 45 -9.95 14.01 -4.38
N ILE A 46 -9.92 12.79 -4.91
CA ILE A 46 -10.92 12.28 -5.86
C ILE A 46 -12.24 11.99 -5.12
N ALA A 47 -13.29 12.79 -5.40
CA ALA A 47 -14.61 12.68 -4.77
C ALA A 47 -15.34 11.36 -5.09
N HIS A 48 -15.23 10.86 -6.33
CA HIS A 48 -15.87 9.62 -6.77
C HIS A 48 -14.84 8.64 -7.37
N PRO A 49 -14.12 7.87 -6.53
CA PRO A 49 -13.15 6.87 -6.98
C PRO A 49 -13.74 5.79 -7.89
N LEU A 50 -15.04 5.53 -7.76
CA LEU A 50 -15.79 4.47 -8.43
C LEU A 50 -16.01 4.72 -9.92
N GLU A 51 -16.05 5.99 -10.33
CA GLU A 51 -16.29 6.39 -11.74
C GLU A 51 -14.98 6.45 -12.54
N LEU A 52 -13.85 6.26 -11.88
CA LEU A 52 -12.53 6.36 -12.50
C LEU A 52 -12.24 5.10 -13.33
N THR A 53 -11.70 5.30 -14.54
CA THR A 53 -11.33 4.18 -15.41
C THR A 53 -10.31 3.27 -14.72
N TYR A 54 -10.40 1.96 -14.96
CA TYR A 54 -9.51 0.95 -14.38
C TYR A 54 -8.02 1.31 -14.44
N THR A 55 -7.58 1.90 -15.56
CA THR A 55 -6.21 2.36 -15.80
C THR A 55 -5.72 3.38 -14.78
N MET A 56 -6.61 4.15 -14.15
CA MET A 56 -6.25 5.12 -13.10
C MET A 56 -6.40 4.56 -11.68
N GLN A 57 -7.24 3.55 -11.48
CA GLN A 57 -7.37 2.88 -10.18
C GLN A 57 -6.12 2.06 -9.84
N PHE A 58 -5.46 1.50 -10.86
CA PHE A 58 -4.25 0.70 -10.69
C PHE A 58 -3.07 1.50 -10.13
N PRO A 59 -2.67 2.68 -10.68
CA PRO A 59 -1.64 3.53 -10.09
C PRO A 59 -1.88 3.88 -8.61
N ARG A 60 -3.14 4.11 -8.21
CA ARG A 60 -3.50 4.39 -6.81
C ARG A 60 -3.24 3.19 -5.90
N SER A 61 -3.72 2.03 -6.32
CA SER A 61 -3.53 0.79 -5.55
C SER A 61 -2.05 0.42 -5.47
N PHE A 62 -1.31 0.65 -6.57
CA PHE A 62 0.10 0.34 -6.69
C PHE A 62 1.00 1.25 -5.85
N MET A 63 0.76 2.57 -5.85
CA MET A 63 1.55 3.50 -5.02
C MET A 63 1.39 3.21 -3.54
N GLN A 64 0.19 2.81 -3.11
CA GLN A 64 -0.06 2.48 -1.71
C GLN A 64 0.55 1.14 -1.31
N TRP A 65 0.49 0.15 -2.20
CA TRP A 65 1.16 -1.14 -2.01
C TRP A 65 2.69 -0.98 -1.94
N LEU A 66 3.27 -0.15 -2.81
CA LEU A 66 4.72 0.10 -2.82
C LEU A 66 5.17 0.96 -1.62
N GLY A 67 4.36 1.97 -1.30
CA GLY A 67 4.50 2.84 -0.14
C GLY A 67 4.54 2.10 1.18
N GLY A 68 3.65 1.13 1.34
CA GLY A 68 3.58 0.23 2.48
C GLY A 68 4.90 -0.48 2.79
N VAL A 69 5.48 -1.10 1.77
CA VAL A 69 6.79 -1.75 1.90
C VAL A 69 7.88 -0.73 2.25
N GLY A 70 7.81 0.47 1.66
CA GLY A 70 8.72 1.58 1.94
C GLY A 70 8.74 1.98 3.42
N VAL A 71 7.57 2.11 4.06
CA VAL A 71 7.46 2.41 5.49
C VAL A 71 8.05 1.28 6.35
N ILE A 72 7.73 0.03 6.04
CA ILE A 72 8.21 -1.13 6.81
C ILE A 72 9.74 -1.19 6.80
N VAL A 73 10.36 -1.01 5.62
CA VAL A 73 11.82 -1.00 5.49
C VAL A 73 12.45 0.21 6.20
N LEU A 74 11.84 1.39 6.07
CA LEU A 74 12.31 2.60 6.74
C LEU A 74 12.32 2.42 8.27
N MET A 75 11.22 1.91 8.84
CA MET A 75 11.09 1.68 10.27
C MET A 75 12.15 0.70 10.77
N MET A 76 12.41 -0.37 10.03
CA MET A 76 13.46 -1.34 10.35
C MET A 76 14.86 -0.70 10.34
N MET A 77 15.14 0.17 9.37
CA MET A 77 16.42 0.90 9.30
C MET A 77 16.60 1.89 10.46
N ILE A 78 15.51 2.49 10.97
CA ILE A 78 15.57 3.42 12.10
C ILE A 78 15.83 2.67 13.41
N ILE A 79 15.13 1.55 13.65
CA ILE A 79 15.25 0.74 14.88
C ILE A 79 16.69 0.25 15.09
N ILE A 80 17.37 -0.17 14.02
CA ILE A 80 18.69 -0.81 14.06
C ILE A 80 19.84 0.20 14.21
N ARG A 81 19.57 1.51 14.29
CA ARG A 81 20.64 2.51 14.43
C ARG A 81 21.39 2.35 15.77
N PRO A 82 22.73 2.25 15.75
CA PRO A 82 23.52 2.20 16.97
C PRO A 82 23.30 3.49 17.78
N GLY A 83 22.75 3.36 18.99
CA GLY A 83 22.38 4.47 19.87
C GLY A 83 20.90 4.53 20.29
N THR A 84 20.03 3.66 19.76
CA THR A 84 18.67 3.51 20.27
C THR A 84 18.65 2.61 21.53
N CYS A 85 17.72 2.87 22.46
CA CYS A 85 17.53 2.09 23.70
C CYS A 85 17.43 0.58 23.43
N MET A 86 16.84 0.17 22.29
CA MET A 86 16.78 -1.23 21.87
C MET A 86 18.16 -1.86 21.58
N TYR A 87 19.09 -1.12 20.95
CA TYR A 87 20.45 -1.62 20.73
C TYR A 87 21.19 -1.82 22.06
N ALA A 88 21.00 -0.90 23.01
CA ALA A 88 21.58 -1.00 24.34
C ALA A 88 21.02 -2.21 25.12
N LEU A 89 19.70 -2.45 25.10
CA LEU A 89 19.10 -3.61 25.75
C LEU A 89 19.56 -4.94 25.13
N TYR A 90 19.63 -5.02 23.79
CA TYR A 90 20.14 -6.19 23.05
C TYR A 90 21.59 -6.53 23.41
N HIS A 91 22.39 -5.52 23.78
CA HIS A 91 23.78 -5.70 24.19
C HIS A 91 23.90 -6.17 25.65
N VAL A 92 22.98 -5.78 26.53
CA VAL A 92 23.02 -6.07 27.96
C VAL A 92 22.44 -7.46 28.29
N GLU A 93 21.49 -7.98 27.50
CA GLU A 93 20.89 -9.32 27.68
C GLU A 93 21.79 -10.51 27.28
N GLY A 94 23.08 -10.30 26.99
CA GLY A 94 24.06 -11.39 27.03
C GLY A 94 24.13 -12.29 25.78
N ARG A 95 24.16 -11.71 24.57
CA ARG A 95 24.68 -12.42 23.39
C ARG A 95 25.83 -11.65 22.75
N GLY A 96 27.01 -11.78 23.36
CA GLY A 96 28.30 -11.35 22.84
C GLY A 96 28.82 -12.17 21.65
N GLU A 97 27.93 -12.71 20.81
CA GLU A 97 28.29 -13.42 19.59
C GLU A 97 27.86 -12.59 18.39
N LYS A 98 28.88 -12.08 17.70
CA LYS A 98 28.88 -11.37 16.42
C LYS A 98 27.68 -11.75 15.54
N THR A 99 26.59 -11.00 15.61
CA THR A 99 25.44 -11.23 14.72
C THR A 99 24.83 -9.93 14.22
N THR A 100 25.62 -9.12 13.52
CA THR A 100 25.05 -8.28 12.44
C THR A 100 26.02 -8.32 11.25
N PRO A 101 25.55 -8.30 9.98
CA PRO A 101 24.18 -8.02 9.54
C PRO A 101 23.70 -8.96 8.42
N ARG A 102 22.62 -9.71 8.64
CA ARG A 102 21.79 -10.19 7.53
C ARG A 102 20.55 -9.30 7.40
N ILE A 103 20.73 -7.97 7.42
CA ILE A 103 19.66 -7.00 7.17
C ILE A 103 18.99 -7.31 5.82
N ILE A 104 19.80 -7.66 4.83
CA ILE A 104 19.34 -8.05 3.49
C ILE A 104 18.48 -9.31 3.55
N ASP A 105 18.82 -10.30 4.39
CA ASP A 105 17.99 -11.51 4.50
C ASP A 105 16.72 -11.28 5.31
N THR A 106 16.75 -10.43 6.34
CA THR A 106 15.52 -10.00 7.03
C THR A 106 14.58 -9.26 6.08
N ILE A 107 15.11 -8.35 5.26
CA ILE A 107 14.33 -7.67 4.20
C ILE A 107 13.76 -8.69 3.21
N ARG A 108 14.54 -9.70 2.80
CA ARG A 108 14.07 -10.74 1.88
C ARG A 108 12.95 -11.58 2.48
N ILE A 109 13.01 -11.89 3.78
CA ILE A 109 11.94 -12.62 4.49
C ILE A 109 10.67 -11.77 4.56
N ILE A 110 10.79 -10.49 4.93
CA ILE A 110 9.65 -9.56 4.97
C ILE A 110 8.99 -9.46 3.60
N TRP A 111 9.78 -9.30 2.53
CA TRP A 111 9.28 -9.28 1.15
C TRP A 111 8.53 -10.56 0.76
N ARG A 112 9.05 -11.73 1.16
CA ARG A 112 8.38 -13.02 0.89
C ARG A 112 7.05 -13.12 1.62
N ILE A 113 7.00 -12.76 2.89
CA ILE A 113 5.76 -12.80 3.70
C ILE A 113 4.75 -11.81 3.11
N TYR A 114 5.19 -10.60 2.77
CA TYR A 114 4.36 -9.56 2.19
C TYR A 114 3.72 -10.02 0.87
N LEU A 115 4.51 -10.53 -0.07
CA LEU A 115 3.99 -11.08 -1.33
C LEU A 115 3.07 -12.28 -1.11
N ALA A 116 3.40 -13.18 -0.17
CA ALA A 116 2.55 -14.32 0.16
C ALA A 116 1.18 -13.87 0.69
N LEU A 117 1.15 -12.88 1.60
CA LEU A 117 -0.08 -12.31 2.12
C LEU A 117 -0.91 -11.65 1.01
N THR A 118 -0.29 -10.88 0.11
CA THR A 118 -1.00 -10.28 -1.02
C THR A 118 -1.63 -11.35 -1.92
N VAL A 119 -0.90 -12.42 -2.25
CA VAL A 119 -1.43 -13.51 -3.10
C VAL A 119 -2.57 -14.25 -2.40
N VAL A 120 -2.45 -14.55 -1.12
CA VAL A 120 -3.52 -15.19 -0.33
C VAL A 120 -4.77 -14.31 -0.30
N ALA A 121 -4.61 -13.00 -0.10
CA ALA A 121 -5.72 -12.05 -0.14
C ALA A 121 -6.41 -12.01 -1.52
N ILE A 122 -5.65 -11.99 -2.62
CA ILE A 122 -6.21 -12.07 -3.99
C ILE A 122 -7.02 -13.35 -4.17
N ARG A 123 -6.50 -14.49 -3.71
CA ARG A 123 -7.19 -15.80 -3.83
C ARG A 123 -8.49 -15.82 -3.02
N LEU A 124 -8.47 -15.32 -1.79
CA LEU A 124 -9.67 -15.23 -0.94
C LEU A 124 -10.75 -14.35 -1.56
N LEU A 125 -10.38 -13.17 -2.07
CA LEU A 125 -11.31 -12.24 -2.72
C LEU A 125 -11.86 -12.81 -4.03
N TRP A 126 -11.06 -13.55 -4.79
CA TRP A 126 -11.51 -14.23 -5.99
C TRP A 126 -12.53 -15.34 -5.69
N VAL A 127 -12.29 -16.14 -4.64
CA VAL A 127 -13.24 -17.17 -4.17
C VAL A 127 -14.52 -16.55 -3.62
N ALA A 128 -14.45 -15.33 -3.05
CA ALA A 128 -15.61 -14.56 -2.62
C ALA A 128 -16.49 -14.03 -3.76
N GLY A 129 -16.13 -14.30 -5.03
CA GLY A 129 -16.94 -13.95 -6.20
C GLY A 129 -16.63 -12.59 -6.82
N MET A 130 -15.53 -11.94 -6.42
CA MET A 130 -15.09 -10.70 -7.07
C MET A 130 -14.36 -10.96 -8.39
N PRO A 131 -14.56 -10.11 -9.42
CA PRO A 131 -13.76 -10.19 -10.63
C PRO A 131 -12.28 -9.97 -10.29
N ILE A 132 -11.40 -10.71 -10.97
CA ILE A 132 -9.96 -10.76 -10.64
C ILE A 132 -9.29 -9.38 -10.62
N ARG A 133 -9.78 -8.46 -11.45
CA ARG A 133 -9.27 -7.08 -11.58
C ARG A 133 -9.48 -6.27 -10.29
N ASP A 134 -10.66 -6.42 -9.69
CA ASP A 134 -11.04 -5.70 -8.47
C ASP A 134 -10.44 -6.40 -7.25
N ALA A 135 -10.35 -7.73 -7.29
CA ALA A 135 -9.66 -8.52 -6.27
C ALA A 135 -8.18 -8.12 -6.12
N ILE A 136 -7.48 -7.85 -7.23
CA ILE A 136 -6.09 -7.38 -7.21
C ILE A 136 -5.98 -5.99 -6.56
N ASN A 137 -6.79 -5.03 -7.00
CA ASN A 137 -6.76 -3.67 -6.45
C ASN A 137 -7.10 -3.67 -4.95
N CYS A 138 -8.13 -4.42 -4.55
CA CYS A 138 -8.53 -4.56 -3.14
C CYS A 138 -7.46 -5.25 -2.29
N ALA A 139 -6.83 -6.31 -2.80
CA ALA A 139 -5.75 -6.99 -2.10
C ALA A 139 -4.50 -6.11 -1.94
N MET A 140 -4.16 -5.32 -2.97
CA MET A 140 -3.03 -4.40 -2.93
C MET A 140 -3.21 -3.31 -1.87
N ILE A 141 -4.41 -2.73 -1.76
CA ILE A 141 -4.72 -1.70 -0.76
C ILE A 141 -4.87 -2.31 0.64
N GLY A 142 -5.60 -3.43 0.76
CA GLY A 142 -5.95 -4.05 2.04
C GLY A 142 -4.78 -4.77 2.74
N SER A 143 -3.74 -5.18 2.01
CA SER A 143 -2.56 -5.84 2.61
C SER A 143 -1.65 -4.90 3.40
N VAL A 144 -1.83 -3.58 3.29
CA VAL A 144 -0.94 -2.59 3.91
C VAL A 144 -1.61 -1.77 5.01
N LEU A 145 -2.81 -1.25 4.77
CA LEU A 145 -3.41 -0.22 5.64
C LEU A 145 -4.91 -0.39 5.85
N VAL A 146 -5.28 -0.55 7.12
CA VAL A 146 -6.66 -0.62 7.60
C VAL A 146 -7.44 0.68 7.30
N ILE A 147 -6.77 1.83 7.23
CA ILE A 147 -7.40 3.14 7.01
C ILE A 147 -7.99 3.27 5.60
N SER A 148 -7.32 2.75 4.56
CA SER A 148 -7.85 2.79 3.18
C SER A 148 -8.86 1.67 2.88
N TRP A 149 -8.83 0.59 3.66
CA TRP A 149 -9.90 -0.42 3.64
C TRP A 149 -11.26 0.17 4.00
N SER A 150 -11.33 1.19 4.87
CA SER A 150 -12.61 1.83 5.23
C SER A 150 -13.26 2.57 4.06
N LEU A 151 -12.47 3.26 3.23
CA LEU A 151 -12.96 3.95 2.02
C LEU A 151 -13.41 2.96 0.94
N MET A 152 -12.78 1.78 0.88
CA MET A 152 -13.14 0.70 -0.04
C MET A 152 -14.20 -0.26 0.51
N GLY A 153 -14.43 -0.34 1.82
CA GLY A 153 -15.47 -1.16 2.44
C GLY A 153 -16.89 -0.71 2.05
N ALA A 154 -17.06 0.59 1.80
CA ALA A 154 -18.26 1.14 1.15
C ALA A 154 -18.41 0.68 -0.32
N SER A 155 -17.29 0.40 -1.02
CA SER A 155 -17.22 -0.08 -2.40
C SER A 155 -17.40 -1.60 -2.55
N VAL A 156 -16.82 -2.39 -1.63
CA VAL A 156 -16.99 -3.85 -1.57
C VAL A 156 -18.43 -4.20 -1.23
N SER A 157 -19.04 -3.48 -0.29
CA SER A 157 -20.46 -3.68 0.03
C SER A 157 -21.35 -3.34 -1.17
N THR A 158 -21.18 -2.20 -1.83
CA THR A 158 -22.01 -1.84 -3.00
C THR A 158 -21.80 -2.77 -4.20
N THR A 159 -20.57 -3.18 -4.51
CA THR A 159 -20.27 -4.06 -5.65
C THR A 159 -20.69 -5.52 -5.41
N ALA A 160 -20.48 -6.04 -4.19
CA ALA A 160 -20.96 -7.37 -3.81
C ALA A 160 -22.49 -7.45 -3.71
N TRP A 161 -23.17 -6.36 -3.35
CA TRP A 161 -24.63 -6.28 -3.40
C TRP A 161 -25.16 -6.06 -4.83
N GLN A 162 -24.49 -5.29 -5.69
CA GLN A 162 -24.87 -5.08 -7.10
C GLN A 162 -24.70 -6.34 -7.96
N SER A 163 -23.61 -7.10 -7.79
CA SER A 163 -23.43 -8.36 -8.54
C SER A 163 -24.46 -9.42 -8.14
N ARG A 164 -24.82 -9.47 -6.84
CA ARG A 164 -25.83 -10.38 -6.30
C ARG A 164 -27.26 -9.97 -6.67
N SER A 165 -27.54 -8.68 -6.80
CA SER A 165 -28.86 -8.20 -7.24
C SER A 165 -29.04 -8.27 -8.76
N TYR A 166 -27.97 -8.21 -9.56
CA TYR A 166 -28.04 -8.48 -11.00
C TYR A 166 -28.35 -9.96 -11.29
N SER A 167 -27.76 -10.91 -10.55
CA SER A 167 -28.08 -12.35 -10.71
C SER A 167 -29.48 -12.74 -10.21
N SER A 168 -30.14 -11.89 -9.42
CA SER A 168 -31.51 -12.12 -8.92
C SER A 168 -32.61 -11.56 -9.83
N ARG A 169 -32.25 -10.75 -10.83
CA ARG A 169 -33.19 -10.15 -11.79
C ARG A 169 -33.18 -10.84 -13.16
N SER A 170 -32.56 -12.02 -13.26
CA SER A 170 -32.43 -12.81 -14.49
C SER A 170 -33.34 -14.05 -14.56
N CYS A 171 -34.36 -14.13 -13.70
CA CYS A 171 -35.44 -15.12 -13.79
C CYS A 171 -36.79 -14.42 -14.01
#